data_AF-A0A7J7XKK9-F1
#
_entry.id   AF-A0A7J7XKK9-F1
#
_cell.length_a   1.000
_cell.length_b   1.000
_cell.length_c   1.000
_cell.angle_alpha   90.00
_cell.angle_beta   90.00
_cell.angle_gamma   90.00
#
_symmetry.space_group_name_H-M   'P 1'
#
loop_
_entity.id
_entity.type
_entity.pdbx_description
1 polymer ?
#
loop_
_entity_poly.entity_id
_entity_poly.type
_entity_poly.pdbx_seq_one_letter_code
_entity_poly.pdbx_strand_id
1 'polypeptide(L)'
;MAEVTREGFRLKKILIEDWKKAREEKQQKLTELQTGKKSLEDQVEMLRTVKEEAEKPEKEAKDQHQKLWEEQQAASKAQREQELAAGAFQELDDNMDGVVSVAELQTHPELDTDGDGVLSEGEAQTLLGGDSQMDPTSFHDRVWAAIRDKYRSEVLPTTPPAPSVPDLTEPKEEQPPVPSQPTEEEEEEEEEEGEGETEEEEEEEEEDFQVQGEQPKEAPPPLAPPQPASPTEDKMPPYDEQTQALIDAAQEARNKFEEAERSLRDMEEAIRNLEQEISFDFGPSGEFAYLYKQCYELTTNEYVYRLCPFKHVSQQPKLGGGSPTNLGTWGSWAGPEHDKFSSMKYEQGTGCWQGPNRSTTVRLLCGKETMVTSTTEPSRCEYLMELMTPAACQEPPPEPPADSDHDEL
;
A
#
# COMPACT_ATOMS: atom_id res chain seq x y z
N MET A 1 -25.56 -18.64 -50.89
CA MET A 1 -24.63 -17.51 -50.62
C MET A 1 -25.29 -16.15 -50.85
N ALA A 2 -25.75 -15.79 -52.05
CA ALA A 2 -26.32 -14.45 -52.32
C ALA A 2 -27.46 -13.98 -51.38
N GLU A 3 -28.29 -14.90 -50.87
CA GLU A 3 -29.34 -14.62 -49.87
C GLU A 3 -28.77 -14.32 -48.47
N VAL A 4 -27.77 -15.12 -48.03
CA VAL A 4 -27.01 -14.90 -46.79
C VAL A 4 -26.36 -13.51 -46.79
N THR A 5 -25.73 -13.12 -47.90
CA THR A 5 -25.13 -11.80 -48.07
C THR A 5 -26.17 -10.69 -48.04
N ARG A 6 -27.33 -10.87 -48.71
CA ARG A 6 -28.43 -9.91 -48.69
C ARG A 6 -29.00 -9.68 -47.29
N GLU A 7 -29.25 -10.74 -46.52
CA GLU A 7 -29.75 -10.63 -45.15
C GLU A 7 -28.70 -10.08 -44.19
N GLY A 8 -27.45 -10.58 -44.23
CA GLY A 8 -26.36 -10.05 -43.42
C GLY A 8 -26.09 -8.57 -43.69
N PHE A 9 -26.22 -8.12 -44.94
CA PHE A 9 -26.11 -6.69 -45.29
C PHE A 9 -27.29 -5.84 -44.80
N ARG A 10 -28.53 -6.39 -44.75
CA ARG A 10 -29.66 -5.72 -44.09
C ARG A 10 -29.40 -5.56 -42.58
N LEU A 11 -28.88 -6.59 -41.92
CA LEU A 11 -28.48 -6.52 -40.52
C LEU A 11 -27.35 -5.50 -40.30
N LYS A 12 -26.34 -5.46 -41.20
CA LYS A 12 -25.28 -4.44 -41.18
C LYS A 12 -25.84 -3.01 -41.21
N LYS A 13 -26.86 -2.73 -42.03
CA LYS A 13 -27.49 -1.39 -42.07
C LYS A 13 -28.13 -1.02 -40.73
N ILE A 14 -28.83 -1.94 -40.08
CA ILE A 14 -29.42 -1.74 -38.75
C ILE A 14 -28.32 -1.45 -37.71
N LEU A 15 -27.26 -2.28 -37.68
CA LEU A 15 -26.13 -2.11 -36.75
C LEU A 15 -25.42 -0.75 -36.90
N ILE A 16 -25.31 -0.24 -38.13
CA ILE A 16 -24.77 1.10 -38.42
C ILE A 16 -25.68 2.21 -37.87
N GLU A 17 -27.01 2.07 -38.00
CA GLU A 17 -27.97 3.06 -37.50
C GLU A 17 -28.02 3.07 -35.97
N ASP A 18 -27.98 1.90 -35.33
CA ASP A 18 -27.94 1.77 -33.88
C ASP A 18 -26.63 2.29 -33.30
N TRP A 19 -25.48 2.03 -33.96
CA TRP A 19 -24.21 2.64 -33.55
C TRP A 19 -24.23 4.17 -33.67
N LYS A 20 -24.81 4.74 -34.73
CA LYS A 20 -24.89 6.21 -34.88
C LYS A 20 -25.63 6.86 -33.71
N LYS A 21 -26.79 6.30 -33.33
CA LYS A 21 -27.56 6.77 -32.15
C LYS A 21 -26.77 6.60 -30.86
N ALA A 22 -26.23 5.41 -30.62
CA ALA A 22 -25.45 5.11 -29.42
C ALA A 22 -24.18 5.97 -29.31
N ARG A 23 -23.57 6.36 -30.44
CA ARG A 23 -22.42 7.28 -30.46
C ARG A 23 -22.83 8.71 -30.14
N GLU A 24 -23.97 9.17 -30.64
CA GLU A 24 -24.52 10.49 -30.30
C GLU A 24 -24.89 10.57 -28.81
N GLU A 25 -25.58 9.55 -28.27
CA GLU A 25 -25.88 9.43 -26.84
C GLU A 25 -24.60 9.43 -25.98
N LYS A 26 -23.56 8.70 -26.40
CA LYS A 26 -22.25 8.69 -25.71
C LYS A 26 -21.53 10.03 -25.80
N GLN A 27 -21.63 10.76 -26.92
CA GLN A 27 -21.09 12.11 -27.05
C GLN A 27 -21.83 13.12 -26.16
N GLN A 28 -23.15 13.03 -26.08
CA GLN A 28 -23.96 13.86 -25.15
C GLN A 28 -23.56 13.57 -23.70
N LYS A 29 -23.51 12.29 -23.31
CA LYS A 29 -23.05 11.88 -21.97
C LYS A 29 -21.62 12.32 -21.66
N LEU A 30 -20.73 12.30 -22.65
CA LEU A 30 -19.37 12.82 -22.50
C LEU A 30 -19.37 14.33 -22.21
N THR A 31 -20.18 15.12 -22.92
CA THR A 31 -20.29 16.57 -22.65
C THR A 31 -20.95 16.87 -21.30
N GLU A 32 -21.89 16.04 -20.85
CA GLU A 32 -22.49 16.12 -19.52
C GLU A 32 -21.44 15.84 -18.43
N LEU A 33 -20.68 14.74 -18.55
CA LEU A 33 -19.60 14.39 -17.62
C LEU A 33 -18.48 15.44 -17.62
N GLN A 34 -18.08 15.96 -18.78
CA GLN A 34 -17.08 17.05 -18.86
C GLN A 34 -17.57 18.36 -18.22
N THR A 35 -18.90 18.59 -18.17
CA THR A 35 -19.48 19.74 -17.46
C THR A 35 -19.55 19.49 -15.96
N GLY A 36 -19.97 18.29 -15.55
CA GLY A 36 -19.93 17.84 -14.16
C GLY A 36 -18.52 17.86 -13.57
N LYS A 37 -17.51 17.44 -14.35
CA LYS A 37 -16.11 17.46 -13.97
C LYS A 37 -15.68 18.87 -13.57
N LYS A 38 -15.98 19.90 -14.37
CA LYS A 38 -15.63 21.29 -14.05
C LYS A 38 -16.28 21.75 -12.74
N SER A 39 -17.54 21.39 -12.53
CA SER A 39 -18.23 21.69 -11.26
C SER A 39 -17.60 20.98 -10.06
N LEU A 40 -17.00 19.79 -10.25
CA LEU A 40 -16.25 19.09 -9.22
C LEU A 40 -14.84 19.67 -9.03
N GLU A 41 -14.16 20.10 -10.10
CA GLU A 41 -12.88 20.82 -10.02
C GLU A 41 -13.05 22.11 -9.19
N ASP A 42 -14.07 22.93 -9.50
CA ASP A 42 -14.43 24.12 -8.72
C ASP A 42 -14.74 23.77 -7.25
N GLN A 43 -15.45 22.66 -7.00
CA GLN A 43 -15.79 22.20 -5.65
C GLN A 43 -14.56 21.71 -4.86
N VAL A 44 -13.63 21.00 -5.50
CA VAL A 44 -12.38 20.55 -4.90
C VAL A 44 -11.49 21.74 -4.57
N GLU A 45 -11.40 22.75 -5.43
CA GLU A 45 -10.65 23.99 -5.13
C GLU A 45 -11.25 24.73 -3.93
N MET A 46 -12.57 24.90 -3.87
CA MET A 46 -13.24 25.50 -2.70
C MET A 46 -13.03 24.67 -1.41
N LEU A 47 -13.13 23.34 -1.47
CA LEU A 47 -12.95 22.49 -0.30
C LEU A 47 -11.49 22.43 0.15
N ARG A 48 -10.53 22.58 -0.77
CA ARG A 48 -9.11 22.74 -0.46
C ARG A 48 -8.88 23.99 0.40
N THR A 49 -9.44 25.14 0.00
CA THR A 49 -9.28 26.37 0.79
C THR A 49 -9.93 26.24 2.17
N VAL A 50 -11.11 25.59 2.27
CA VAL A 50 -11.78 25.32 3.55
C VAL A 50 -10.95 24.38 4.45
N LYS A 51 -10.33 23.34 3.88
CA LYS A 51 -9.37 22.48 4.59
C LYS A 51 -8.19 23.30 5.11
N GLU A 52 -7.50 24.03 4.23
CA GLU A 52 -6.32 24.85 4.60
C GLU A 52 -6.65 25.98 5.59
N GLU A 53 -7.90 26.43 5.68
CA GLU A 53 -8.37 27.38 6.70
C GLU A 53 -8.71 26.71 8.04
N ALA A 54 -9.23 25.48 8.04
CA ALA A 54 -9.57 24.72 9.25
C ALA A 54 -8.33 24.07 9.92
N GLU A 55 -7.35 23.62 9.15
CA GLU A 55 -6.13 22.97 9.67
C GLU A 55 -5.18 23.93 10.41
N LYS A 56 -5.20 25.23 10.07
CA LYS A 56 -4.36 26.25 10.74
C LYS A 56 -4.64 26.37 12.24
N PRO A 57 -5.88 26.68 12.69
CA PRO A 57 -6.18 26.78 14.12
C PRO A 57 -6.10 25.43 14.84
N GLU A 58 -6.39 24.31 14.16
CA GLU A 58 -6.15 22.96 14.72
C GLU A 58 -4.67 22.77 15.07
N LYS A 59 -3.76 23.05 14.12
CA LYS A 59 -2.32 22.91 14.33
C LYS A 59 -1.82 23.84 15.42
N GLU A 60 -2.23 25.11 15.41
CA GLU A 60 -1.86 26.08 16.45
C GLU A 60 -2.33 25.65 17.85
N ALA A 61 -3.50 25.02 17.97
CA ALA A 61 -4.03 24.53 19.24
C ALA A 61 -3.32 23.24 19.71
N LYS A 62 -3.05 22.30 18.80
CA LYS A 62 -2.24 21.09 19.08
C LYS A 62 -0.82 21.46 19.52
N ASP A 63 -0.15 22.37 18.80
CA ASP A 63 1.20 22.83 19.14
C ASP A 63 1.26 23.53 20.51
N GLN A 64 0.19 24.23 20.91
CA GLN A 64 0.09 24.83 22.25
C GLN A 64 -0.12 23.78 23.34
N HIS A 65 -1.03 22.84 23.12
CA HIS A 65 -1.31 21.76 24.07
C HIS A 65 -0.09 20.85 24.29
N GLN A 66 0.61 20.47 23.22
CA GLN A 66 1.87 19.72 23.27
C GLN A 66 2.94 20.47 24.09
N LYS A 67 3.13 21.78 23.86
CA LYS A 67 4.11 22.57 24.62
C LYS A 67 3.78 22.65 26.11
N LEU A 68 2.50 22.86 26.46
CA LEU A 68 2.06 22.87 27.85
C LEU A 68 2.28 21.51 28.54
N TRP A 69 2.07 20.41 27.80
CA TRP A 69 2.37 19.06 28.28
C TRP A 69 3.86 18.82 28.47
N GLU A 70 4.70 19.24 27.51
CA GLU A 70 6.17 19.14 27.61
C GLU A 70 6.72 19.99 28.76
N GLU A 71 6.23 21.22 28.94
CA GLU A 71 6.58 22.08 30.08
C GLU A 71 6.15 21.45 31.41
N GLN A 72 4.94 20.85 31.48
CA GLN A 72 4.47 20.13 32.66
C GLN A 72 5.33 18.89 32.98
N GLN A 73 5.69 18.11 31.96
CA GLN A 73 6.56 16.94 32.12
C GLN A 73 7.98 17.34 32.50
N ALA A 74 8.53 18.40 31.91
CA ALA A 74 9.84 18.95 32.29
C ALA A 74 9.82 19.46 33.73
N ALA A 75 8.78 20.19 34.16
CA ALA A 75 8.62 20.66 35.52
C ALA A 75 8.44 19.50 36.53
N SER A 76 7.63 18.49 36.19
CA SER A 76 7.44 17.30 37.02
C SER A 76 8.73 16.49 37.17
N LYS A 77 9.47 16.32 36.06
CA LYS A 77 10.79 15.66 36.05
C LYS A 77 11.82 16.45 36.86
N ALA A 78 11.87 17.77 36.72
CA ALA A 78 12.77 18.64 37.48
C ALA A 78 12.44 18.62 38.98
N GLN A 79 11.16 18.63 39.36
CA GLN A 79 10.75 18.49 40.76
C GLN A 79 11.14 17.12 41.33
N ARG A 80 10.86 16.01 40.63
CA ARG A 80 11.29 14.66 41.04
C ARG A 80 12.81 14.57 41.17
N GLU A 81 13.55 15.21 40.26
CA GLU A 81 15.01 15.27 40.30
C GLU A 81 15.54 16.08 41.50
N GLN A 82 14.89 17.19 41.83
CA GLN A 82 15.20 18.00 43.02
C GLN A 82 14.84 17.27 44.33
N GLU A 83 13.73 16.54 44.37
CA GLU A 83 13.32 15.71 45.51
C GLU A 83 14.30 14.55 45.74
N LEU A 84 14.75 13.88 44.68
CA LEU A 84 15.78 12.85 44.75
C LEU A 84 17.14 13.41 45.18
N ALA A 85 17.54 14.58 44.67
CA ALA A 85 18.77 15.26 45.10
C ALA A 85 18.73 15.66 46.58
N ALA A 86 17.58 16.16 47.05
CA ALA A 86 17.38 16.52 48.46
C ALA A 86 17.34 15.29 49.38
N GLY A 87 16.81 14.16 48.90
CA GLY A 87 16.88 12.87 49.59
C GLY A 87 18.33 12.39 49.73
N ALA A 88 19.07 12.33 48.63
CA ALA A 88 20.49 11.95 48.65
C ALA A 88 21.33 12.91 49.51
N PHE A 89 21.07 14.21 49.50
CA PHE A 89 21.74 15.15 50.41
C PHE A 89 21.47 14.82 51.89
N GLN A 90 20.22 14.48 52.25
CA GLN A 90 19.86 14.10 53.62
C GLN A 90 20.46 12.75 54.05
N GLU A 91 20.72 11.85 53.11
CA GLU A 91 21.39 10.57 53.37
C GLU A 91 22.91 10.72 53.52
N LEU A 92 23.51 11.73 52.89
CA LEU A 92 24.95 12.03 52.96
C LEU A 92 25.33 13.03 54.07
N ASP A 93 24.38 13.81 54.61
CA ASP A 93 24.55 14.68 55.79
C ASP A 93 24.39 13.87 57.09
N ASP A 94 25.29 12.91 57.27
CA ASP A 94 25.34 11.93 58.37
C ASP A 94 25.31 12.63 59.77
N ASN A 95 25.89 13.83 59.86
CA ASN A 95 26.00 14.58 61.11
C ASN A 95 24.84 15.59 61.35
N MET A 96 24.06 15.90 60.32
CA MET A 96 22.95 16.85 60.29
C MET A 96 23.33 18.31 60.59
N ASP A 97 24.54 18.76 60.20
CA ASP A 97 24.94 20.18 60.30
C ASP A 97 24.50 21.03 59.10
N GLY A 98 23.98 20.39 58.05
CA GLY A 98 23.48 21.05 56.84
C GLY A 98 24.54 21.29 55.77
N VAL A 99 25.74 20.72 55.88
CA VAL A 99 26.75 20.69 54.81
C VAL A 99 27.36 19.30 54.64
N VAL A 100 27.38 18.78 53.41
CA VAL A 100 28.07 17.50 53.13
C VAL A 100 29.58 17.75 53.02
N SER A 101 30.36 17.06 53.84
CA SER A 101 31.83 17.17 53.89
C SER A 101 32.56 16.02 53.22
N VAL A 102 33.85 16.22 52.92
CA VAL A 102 34.75 15.15 52.41
C VAL A 102 34.74 13.92 53.31
N ALA A 103 34.65 14.10 54.63
CA ALA A 103 34.69 13.00 55.59
C ALA A 103 33.40 12.17 55.63
N GLU A 104 32.27 12.76 55.23
CA GLU A 104 30.98 12.06 55.13
C GLU A 104 30.85 11.36 53.79
N LEU A 105 31.27 11.97 52.67
CA LEU A 105 31.32 11.22 51.41
C LEU A 105 32.16 9.93 51.52
N GLN A 106 33.22 9.93 52.34
CA GLN A 106 34.04 8.75 52.64
C GLN A 106 33.32 7.64 53.42
N THR A 107 32.16 7.88 54.06
CA THR A 107 31.35 6.82 54.70
C THR A 107 30.46 6.07 53.71
N HIS A 108 30.41 6.51 52.45
CA HIS A 108 29.57 5.98 51.37
C HIS A 108 30.40 5.38 50.20
N PRO A 109 30.93 4.14 50.33
CA PRO A 109 31.67 3.45 49.27
C PRO A 109 30.93 3.33 47.94
N GLU A 110 29.60 3.35 47.94
CA GLU A 110 28.75 3.40 46.75
C GLU A 110 29.07 4.60 45.83
N LEU A 111 29.64 5.68 46.36
CA LEU A 111 30.05 6.85 45.59
C LEU A 111 31.41 6.73 44.89
N ASP A 112 32.18 5.67 45.15
CA ASP A 112 33.47 5.32 44.50
C ASP A 112 33.46 5.56 42.97
N THR A 113 34.39 6.38 42.49
CA THR A 113 34.40 6.86 41.10
C THR A 113 35.32 6.04 40.20
N ASP A 114 36.35 5.38 40.73
CA ASP A 114 37.30 4.58 39.93
C ASP A 114 37.06 3.06 40.01
N GLY A 115 36.27 2.60 40.98
CA GLY A 115 35.83 1.22 41.14
C GLY A 115 36.77 0.33 41.96
N ASP A 116 37.71 0.91 42.72
CA ASP A 116 38.61 0.15 43.60
C ASP A 116 37.93 -0.39 44.88
N GLY A 117 36.71 0.08 45.17
CA GLY A 117 35.87 -0.31 46.30
C GLY A 117 35.92 0.62 47.51
N VAL A 118 36.64 1.75 47.46
CA VAL A 118 36.68 2.77 48.52
C VAL A 118 36.71 4.19 47.96
N LEU A 119 35.86 5.11 48.47
CA LEU A 119 35.98 6.51 48.07
C LEU A 119 37.17 7.19 48.77
N SER A 120 38.20 7.55 48.01
CA SER A 120 39.39 8.22 48.56
C SER A 120 39.17 9.72 48.84
N GLU A 121 40.03 10.33 49.68
CA GLU A 121 39.96 11.78 49.99
C GLU A 121 40.05 12.66 48.73
N GLY A 122 40.88 12.25 47.76
CA GLY A 122 41.04 12.96 46.50
C GLY A 122 39.80 12.88 45.60
N GLU A 123 39.09 11.76 45.61
CA GLU A 123 37.85 11.58 44.83
C GLU A 123 36.67 12.30 45.49
N ALA A 124 36.51 12.15 46.81
CA ALA A 124 35.50 12.90 47.57
C ALA A 124 35.68 14.43 47.39
N GLN A 125 36.92 14.93 47.43
CA GLN A 125 37.21 16.34 47.15
C GLN A 125 37.01 16.70 45.66
N THR A 126 37.19 15.76 44.73
CA THR A 126 36.90 15.98 43.30
C THR A 126 35.40 16.04 43.03
N LEU A 127 34.60 15.18 43.66
CA LEU A 127 33.13 15.19 43.60
C LEU A 127 32.56 16.51 44.14
N LEU A 128 33.13 17.06 45.22
CA LEU A 128 32.79 18.40 45.75
C LEU A 128 33.36 19.57 44.93
N GLY A 129 34.03 19.31 43.80
CA GLY A 129 34.59 20.35 42.92
C GLY A 129 35.79 21.10 43.49
N GLY A 130 36.47 20.53 44.49
CA GLY A 130 37.64 21.11 45.18
C GLY A 130 37.34 21.73 46.55
N ASP A 131 36.07 22.01 46.86
CA ASP A 131 35.62 22.56 48.14
C ASP A 131 35.61 21.46 49.23
N SER A 132 35.85 21.83 50.50
CA SER A 132 35.95 20.86 51.62
C SER A 132 34.60 20.46 52.26
N GLN A 133 33.57 21.28 52.05
CA GLN A 133 32.20 21.15 52.53
C GLN A 133 31.27 21.86 51.54
N MET A 134 30.03 21.41 51.38
CA MET A 134 29.10 21.96 50.39
C MET A 134 27.66 22.05 50.90
N ASP A 135 26.97 23.15 50.55
CA ASP A 135 25.57 23.40 50.90
C ASP A 135 24.58 22.68 49.94
N PRO A 136 23.30 22.51 50.31
CA PRO A 136 22.31 21.79 49.50
C PRO A 136 22.11 22.32 48.08
N THR A 137 22.28 23.62 47.85
CA THR A 137 22.10 24.25 46.53
C THR A 137 23.30 23.93 45.65
N SER A 138 24.50 24.13 46.19
CA SER A 138 25.75 23.81 45.50
C SER A 138 25.87 22.31 45.21
N PHE A 139 25.36 21.45 46.10
CA PHE A 139 25.31 19.99 45.91
C PHE A 139 24.41 19.60 44.72
N HIS A 140 23.19 20.14 44.66
CA HIS A 140 22.28 19.92 43.53
C HIS A 140 22.89 20.36 42.19
N ASP A 141 23.54 21.52 42.16
CA ASP A 141 24.02 22.11 40.91
C ASP A 141 25.37 21.53 40.41
N ARG A 142 26.18 20.93 41.30
CA ARG A 142 27.53 20.45 40.95
C ARG A 142 27.77 18.95 41.16
N VAL A 143 27.23 18.38 42.24
CA VAL A 143 27.55 17.00 42.67
C VAL A 143 26.48 16.02 42.19
N TRP A 144 25.21 16.41 42.31
CA TRP A 144 24.07 15.56 41.95
C TRP A 144 24.17 15.04 40.52
N ALA A 145 24.61 15.86 39.56
CA ALA A 145 24.81 15.45 38.18
C ALA A 145 25.77 14.25 38.00
N ALA A 146 26.77 14.08 38.89
CA ALA A 146 27.73 12.98 38.86
C ALA A 146 27.24 11.72 39.59
N ILE A 147 26.46 11.88 40.67
CA ILE A 147 26.04 10.75 41.54
C ILE A 147 24.61 10.24 41.25
N ARG A 148 23.77 11.03 40.56
CA ARG A 148 22.35 10.74 40.31
C ARG A 148 22.06 9.41 39.64
N ASP A 149 22.98 8.87 38.85
CA ASP A 149 22.76 7.62 38.12
C ASP A 149 22.87 6.39 39.04
N LYS A 150 23.77 6.49 40.03
CA LYS A 150 23.92 5.51 41.11
C LYS A 150 22.66 5.47 41.98
N TYR A 151 22.20 6.64 42.45
CA TYR A 151 20.94 6.76 43.20
C TYR A 151 19.70 6.36 42.38
N ARG A 152 19.67 6.62 41.07
CA ARG A 152 18.61 6.13 40.18
C ARG A 152 18.57 4.60 40.11
N SER A 153 19.71 3.93 40.25
CA SER A 153 19.81 2.47 40.18
C SER A 153 19.33 1.78 41.47
N GLU A 154 19.48 2.41 42.65
CA GLU A 154 19.00 1.83 43.93
C GLU A 154 17.50 1.99 44.20
N VAL A 155 16.84 3.01 43.64
CA VAL A 155 15.42 3.30 43.93
C VAL A 155 14.45 2.41 43.11
N LEU A 156 14.95 1.47 42.31
CA LEU A 156 14.14 0.34 41.82
C LEU A 156 13.88 -0.63 42.99
N PRO A 157 12.62 -0.89 43.37
CA PRO A 157 12.33 -1.64 44.59
C PRO A 157 12.84 -3.08 44.50
N THR A 158 13.77 -3.41 45.40
CA THR A 158 14.30 -4.76 45.60
C THR A 158 13.18 -5.77 45.83
N THR A 159 12.86 -6.54 44.80
CA THR A 159 12.00 -7.73 44.95
C THR A 159 12.72 -8.69 45.90
N PRO A 160 12.11 -9.12 47.03
CA PRO A 160 12.81 -9.92 48.02
C PRO A 160 13.23 -11.29 47.44
N PRO A 161 14.47 -11.75 47.69
CA PRO A 161 14.94 -13.01 47.14
C PRO A 161 14.21 -14.20 47.78
N ALA A 162 13.77 -15.14 46.95
CA ALA A 162 13.25 -16.42 47.42
C ALA A 162 14.38 -17.23 48.11
N PRO A 163 14.12 -17.87 49.26
CA PRO A 163 15.15 -18.56 50.02
C PRO A 163 15.58 -19.89 49.38
N SER A 164 16.90 -20.11 49.29
CA SER A 164 17.51 -21.29 48.67
C SER A 164 17.97 -22.32 49.70
N VAL A 165 17.34 -23.52 49.64
CA VAL A 165 17.80 -24.90 50.03
C VAL A 165 18.48 -25.18 51.39
N PRO A 166 18.29 -26.42 51.89
CA PRO A 166 19.39 -27.39 52.03
C PRO A 166 19.01 -28.77 51.43
N ASP A 167 19.79 -29.35 50.52
CA ASP A 167 21.00 -30.20 50.71
C ASP A 167 20.71 -31.65 51.17
N LEU A 168 21.11 -32.63 50.33
CA LEU A 168 21.96 -33.79 50.71
C LEU A 168 22.18 -34.84 49.58
N THR A 169 23.43 -35.32 49.50
CA THR A 169 23.96 -36.60 48.96
C THR A 169 24.26 -36.83 47.45
N GLU A 170 25.58 -36.94 47.22
CA GLU A 170 26.39 -37.66 46.19
C GLU A 170 26.06 -39.18 46.03
N PRO A 171 26.74 -40.01 45.17
CA PRO A 171 27.84 -39.72 44.19
C PRO A 171 27.80 -40.45 42.81
N LYS A 172 28.79 -40.14 41.92
CA LYS A 172 29.81 -41.10 41.36
C LYS A 172 30.02 -41.20 39.82
N GLU A 173 31.29 -41.01 39.39
CA GLU A 173 31.99 -41.41 38.12
C GLU A 173 31.42 -40.90 36.76
N GLU A 174 32.17 -40.67 35.67
CA GLU A 174 33.56 -41.01 35.27
C GLU A 174 34.14 -39.99 34.24
N GLN A 175 35.44 -40.06 33.91
CA GLN A 175 36.17 -39.28 32.86
C GLN A 175 36.98 -40.28 31.97
N PRO A 176 37.70 -39.90 30.88
CA PRO A 176 37.56 -38.80 29.88
C PRO A 176 37.41 -39.49 28.47
N PRO A 177 38.07 -39.17 27.32
CA PRO A 177 38.81 -38.00 26.83
C PRO A 177 38.46 -37.51 25.38
N VAL A 178 39.24 -36.55 24.90
CA VAL A 178 39.28 -35.94 23.54
C VAL A 178 40.16 -36.77 22.57
N PRO A 179 40.15 -36.51 21.25
CA PRO A 179 41.32 -35.79 20.67
C PRO A 179 41.00 -34.80 19.51
N SER A 180 42.04 -34.07 19.09
CA SER A 180 42.02 -32.81 18.33
C SER A 180 42.09 -32.90 16.79
N GLN A 181 41.94 -31.71 16.18
CA GLN A 181 42.19 -31.24 14.80
C GLN A 181 43.38 -31.89 14.01
N PRO A 182 43.41 -31.79 12.66
CA PRO A 182 44.10 -30.65 12.02
C PRO A 182 43.44 -30.06 10.74
N THR A 183 44.13 -29.06 10.19
CA THR A 183 43.91 -28.15 9.05
C THR A 183 44.19 -28.73 7.65
N GLU A 184 43.71 -28.04 6.60
CA GLU A 184 44.31 -27.69 5.27
C GLU A 184 43.15 -27.25 4.33
N GLU A 185 43.05 -26.02 3.83
CA GLU A 185 43.78 -25.30 2.75
C GLU A 185 42.92 -25.16 1.46
N GLU A 186 42.82 -23.89 0.99
CA GLU A 186 42.64 -23.41 -0.41
C GLU A 186 41.27 -23.60 -1.11
N GLU A 187 40.77 -22.71 -2.00
CA GLU A 187 41.35 -21.60 -2.79
C GLU A 187 40.22 -20.57 -3.19
N GLU A 188 40.56 -19.29 -3.37
CA GLU A 188 40.08 -18.21 -4.31
C GLU A 188 38.57 -18.09 -4.76
N GLU A 189 37.99 -16.95 -5.18
CA GLU A 189 38.47 -15.72 -5.85
C GLU A 189 37.84 -14.40 -5.29
N GLU A 190 38.36 -13.26 -5.77
CA GLU A 190 38.03 -11.87 -5.41
C GLU A 190 36.82 -11.27 -6.18
N GLU A 191 36.30 -10.11 -5.73
CA GLU A 191 36.31 -8.86 -6.53
C GLU A 191 36.18 -7.65 -5.58
N GLU A 192 36.78 -6.50 -5.96
CA GLU A 192 36.89 -5.26 -5.17
C GLU A 192 36.29 -4.04 -5.93
N GLU A 193 36.48 -2.84 -5.36
CA GLU A 193 36.04 -1.51 -5.83
C GLU A 193 34.52 -1.21 -5.73
N GLY A 194 34.07 -0.01 -5.33
CA GLY A 194 34.82 1.15 -4.84
C GLY A 194 34.20 2.48 -5.30
N GLU A 195 33.54 3.20 -4.37
CA GLU A 195 33.06 4.60 -4.49
C GLU A 195 32.03 4.88 -5.63
N GLY A 196 31.00 5.72 -5.49
CA GLY A 196 30.52 6.52 -4.36
C GLY A 196 29.78 7.76 -4.89
N GLU A 197 28.45 7.82 -4.78
CA GLU A 197 27.66 9.02 -5.06
C GLU A 197 26.40 9.05 -4.18
N THR A 198 26.08 10.22 -3.64
CA THR A 198 25.04 10.46 -2.63
C THR A 198 23.79 11.09 -3.26
N GLU A 199 22.62 10.48 -3.11
CA GLU A 199 21.33 11.20 -3.18
C GLU A 199 20.44 10.75 -2.02
N GLU A 200 19.69 11.71 -1.46
CA GLU A 200 18.84 11.56 -0.28
C GLU A 200 17.40 11.23 -0.74
N GLU A 201 16.79 10.16 -0.23
CA GLU A 201 15.34 9.95 -0.35
C GLU A 201 14.74 9.72 1.04
N GLU A 202 13.78 10.59 1.41
CA GLU A 202 13.01 10.52 2.66
C GLU A 202 11.81 9.56 2.46
N GLU A 203 11.79 8.43 3.17
CA GLU A 203 10.61 7.54 3.20
C GLU A 203 9.63 7.99 4.29
N GLU A 204 8.53 8.63 3.90
CA GLU A 204 7.35 8.82 4.75
C GLU A 204 6.50 7.53 4.74
N GLU A 205 6.47 6.79 5.86
CA GLU A 205 5.58 5.62 6.00
C GLU A 205 4.14 6.05 6.38
N GLU A 206 3.19 5.76 5.48
CA GLU A 206 1.75 5.84 5.76
C GLU A 206 1.22 4.56 6.42
N GLU A 207 0.62 4.65 7.62
CA GLU A 207 -0.10 3.51 8.24
C GLU A 207 -1.63 3.56 8.03
N ASP A 208 -2.14 2.46 7.44
CA ASP A 208 -3.52 2.20 7.04
C ASP A 208 -4.51 2.05 8.22
N PHE A 209 -5.64 2.78 8.18
CA PHE A 209 -6.62 2.80 9.27
C PHE A 209 -7.79 1.83 9.03
N GLN A 210 -7.67 0.59 9.52
CA GLN A 210 -8.68 -0.45 9.28
C GLN A 210 -9.94 -0.34 10.16
N VAL A 211 -11.09 -0.35 9.48
CA VAL A 211 -12.45 -0.25 10.07
C VAL A 211 -12.93 -1.60 10.61
N GLN A 212 -13.41 -1.65 11.86
CA GLN A 212 -13.95 -2.87 12.46
C GLN A 212 -15.44 -3.10 12.16
N GLY A 213 -15.80 -4.33 11.78
CA GLY A 213 -17.17 -4.82 11.63
C GLY A 213 -17.66 -5.66 12.83
N GLU A 214 -18.97 -5.76 13.01
CA GLU A 214 -19.64 -6.31 14.21
C GLU A 214 -19.77 -7.86 14.27
N GLN A 215 -20.11 -8.35 15.49
CA GLN A 215 -20.70 -9.66 15.89
C GLN A 215 -19.74 -10.77 16.41
N PRO A 216 -20.23 -11.75 17.23
CA PRO A 216 -21.21 -11.68 18.33
C PRO A 216 -20.74 -12.43 19.62
N LYS A 217 -21.60 -12.50 20.65
CA LYS A 217 -21.31 -12.96 22.04
C LYS A 217 -20.96 -14.45 22.22
N GLU A 218 -19.99 -14.75 23.10
CA GLU A 218 -19.92 -15.99 23.91
C GLU A 218 -19.40 -15.73 25.35
N ALA A 219 -19.38 -16.76 26.22
CA ALA A 219 -19.45 -16.63 27.70
C ALA A 219 -18.10 -16.45 28.45
N PRO A 220 -18.10 -15.94 29.71
CA PRO A 220 -16.88 -15.50 30.41
C PRO A 220 -16.17 -16.61 31.24
N PRO A 221 -14.82 -16.72 31.18
CA PRO A 221 -14.00 -17.44 32.15
C PRO A 221 -13.72 -16.60 33.43
N PRO A 222 -13.16 -17.21 34.50
CA PRO A 222 -13.32 -16.70 35.87
C PRO A 222 -12.34 -15.61 36.31
N LEU A 223 -12.78 -14.87 37.33
CA LEU A 223 -12.06 -13.81 38.05
C LEU A 223 -10.62 -14.18 38.45
N ALA A 224 -9.64 -13.59 37.77
CA ALA A 224 -8.31 -13.39 38.35
C ALA A 224 -8.36 -12.23 39.37
N PRO A 225 -7.59 -12.26 40.47
CA PRO A 225 -7.53 -11.15 41.43
C PRO A 225 -6.96 -9.90 40.77
N PRO A 226 -7.33 -8.69 41.24
CA PRO A 226 -6.87 -7.45 40.65
C PRO A 226 -5.34 -7.38 40.71
N GLN A 227 -4.69 -7.35 39.55
CA GLN A 227 -3.29 -6.95 39.48
C GLN A 227 -3.20 -5.49 39.98
N PRO A 228 -2.22 -5.16 40.84
CA PRO A 228 -1.98 -3.76 41.20
C PRO A 228 -1.68 -3.00 39.92
N ALA A 229 -2.26 -1.80 39.78
CA ALA A 229 -2.08 -0.97 38.60
C ALA A 229 -0.59 -0.79 38.30
N SER A 230 -0.20 -1.02 37.05
CA SER A 230 1.05 -0.49 36.52
C SER A 230 1.12 1.02 36.79
N PRO A 231 2.32 1.59 36.99
CA PRO A 231 2.46 3.04 37.08
C PRO A 231 1.80 3.64 35.83
N THR A 232 0.92 4.61 36.04
CA THR A 232 0.14 5.24 34.96
C THR A 232 1.11 5.76 33.91
N GLU A 233 1.08 5.16 32.72
CA GLU A 233 1.88 5.62 31.58
C GLU A 233 1.66 7.12 31.39
N ASP A 234 2.74 7.88 31.20
CA ASP A 234 2.74 9.33 30.96
C ASP A 234 2.11 9.67 29.59
N LYS A 235 0.84 9.35 29.43
CA LYS A 235 0.04 9.67 28.24
C LYS A 235 -0.41 11.12 28.34
N MET A 236 -0.21 11.84 27.24
CA MET A 236 -0.66 13.21 27.08
C MET A 236 -2.15 13.32 27.44
N PRO A 237 -2.56 14.30 28.25
CA PRO A 237 -3.96 14.49 28.62
C PRO A 237 -4.82 14.73 27.37
N PRO A 238 -6.14 14.47 27.43
CA PRO A 238 -7.03 14.82 26.33
C PRO A 238 -6.97 16.32 26.03
N TYR A 239 -7.26 16.67 24.77
CA TYR A 239 -7.47 18.05 24.36
C TYR A 239 -8.66 18.68 25.10
N ASP A 240 -8.65 20.00 25.28
CA ASP A 240 -9.81 20.73 25.79
C ASP A 240 -10.95 20.80 24.76
N GLU A 241 -12.15 21.16 25.19
CA GLU A 241 -13.35 21.20 24.32
C GLU A 241 -13.16 22.14 23.12
N GLN A 242 -12.37 23.20 23.25
CA GLN A 242 -12.11 24.16 22.18
C GLN A 242 -11.16 23.57 21.13
N THR A 243 -10.07 22.96 21.57
CA THR A 243 -9.09 22.28 20.73
C THR A 243 -9.71 21.07 20.04
N GLN A 244 -10.53 20.29 20.76
CA GLN A 244 -11.27 19.17 20.17
C GLN A 244 -12.26 19.66 19.09
N ALA A 245 -12.98 20.77 19.32
CA ALA A 245 -13.86 21.34 18.29
C ALA A 245 -13.10 21.82 17.04
N LEU A 246 -11.86 22.29 17.18
CA LEU A 246 -10.99 22.63 16.05
C LEU A 246 -10.50 21.38 15.30
N ILE A 247 -10.15 20.32 16.02
CA ILE A 247 -9.80 19.01 15.45
C ILE A 247 -10.98 18.42 14.66
N ASP A 248 -12.17 18.41 15.25
CA ASP A 248 -13.38 17.87 14.62
C ASP A 248 -13.75 18.68 13.36
N ALA A 249 -13.63 20.01 13.40
CA ALA A 249 -13.87 20.89 12.25
C ALA A 249 -12.84 20.68 11.11
N ALA A 250 -11.57 20.53 11.45
CA ALA A 250 -10.52 20.22 10.48
C ALA A 250 -10.71 18.82 9.87
N GLN A 251 -11.10 17.82 10.68
CA GLN A 251 -11.39 16.47 10.19
C GLN A 251 -12.64 16.45 9.28
N GLU A 252 -13.69 17.21 9.61
CA GLU A 252 -14.85 17.37 8.73
C GLU A 252 -14.45 18.00 7.38
N ALA A 253 -13.55 18.99 7.39
CA ALA A 253 -13.03 19.61 6.18
C ALA A 253 -12.17 18.64 5.34
N ARG A 254 -11.27 17.87 5.96
CA ARG A 254 -10.49 16.79 5.32
C ARG A 254 -11.40 15.77 4.65
N ASN A 255 -12.34 15.20 5.39
CA ASN A 255 -13.25 14.18 4.91
C ASN A 255 -14.05 14.65 3.67
N LYS A 256 -14.57 15.89 3.69
CA LYS A 256 -15.29 16.48 2.54
C LYS A 256 -14.38 16.70 1.33
N PHE A 257 -13.17 17.20 1.56
CA PHE A 257 -12.18 17.40 0.50
C PHE A 257 -11.82 16.06 -0.18
N GLU A 258 -11.52 15.03 0.60
CA GLU A 258 -11.24 13.68 0.09
C GLU A 258 -12.43 13.05 -0.65
N GLU A 259 -13.66 13.23 -0.16
CA GLU A 259 -14.87 12.75 -0.85
C GLU A 259 -15.03 13.42 -2.23
N ALA A 260 -14.81 14.73 -2.30
CA ALA A 260 -14.84 15.48 -3.55
C ALA A 260 -13.70 15.09 -4.51
N GLU A 261 -12.48 14.88 -4.01
CA GLU A 261 -11.37 14.38 -4.81
C GLU A 261 -11.60 12.96 -5.34
N ARG A 262 -12.17 12.06 -4.53
CA ARG A 262 -12.56 10.71 -4.96
C ARG A 262 -13.61 10.79 -6.07
N SER A 263 -14.65 11.61 -5.88
CA SER A 263 -15.68 11.84 -6.90
C SER A 263 -15.11 12.43 -8.20
N LEU A 264 -14.15 13.36 -8.10
CA LEU A 264 -13.45 13.91 -9.27
C LEU A 264 -12.65 12.81 -10.00
N ARG A 265 -11.88 11.99 -9.28
CA ARG A 265 -11.11 10.86 -9.84
C ARG A 265 -12.02 9.85 -10.55
N ASP A 266 -13.12 9.45 -9.93
CA ASP A 266 -14.13 8.55 -10.52
C ASP A 266 -14.72 9.14 -11.82
N MET A 267 -15.01 10.44 -11.82
CA MET A 267 -15.56 11.13 -12.99
C MET A 267 -14.53 11.28 -14.12
N GLU A 268 -13.26 11.54 -13.79
CA GLU A 268 -12.17 11.50 -14.77
C GLU A 268 -12.00 10.12 -15.40
N GLU A 269 -12.05 9.05 -14.60
CA GLU A 269 -11.95 7.68 -15.13
C GLU A 269 -13.15 7.35 -16.04
N ALA A 270 -14.36 7.75 -15.65
CA ALA A 270 -15.57 7.61 -16.46
C ALA A 270 -15.46 8.36 -17.80
N ILE A 271 -14.88 9.57 -17.79
CA ILE A 271 -14.59 10.36 -19.01
C ILE A 271 -13.57 9.62 -19.88
N ARG A 272 -12.41 9.23 -19.34
CA ARG A 272 -11.35 8.54 -20.09
C ARG A 272 -11.84 7.25 -20.73
N ASN A 273 -12.59 6.43 -19.97
CA ASN A 273 -13.19 5.18 -20.45
C ASN A 273 -14.20 5.43 -21.60
N LEU A 274 -14.99 6.50 -21.52
CA LEU A 274 -15.98 6.86 -22.54
C LEU A 274 -15.33 7.47 -23.80
N GLU A 275 -14.32 8.33 -23.63
CA GLU A 275 -13.51 8.89 -24.72
C GLU A 275 -12.78 7.77 -25.49
N GLN A 276 -12.17 6.83 -24.76
CA GLN A 276 -11.54 5.65 -25.36
C GLN A 276 -12.56 4.85 -26.19
N GLU A 277 -13.75 4.56 -25.64
CA GLU A 277 -14.82 3.86 -26.36
C GLU A 277 -15.30 4.61 -27.62
N ILE A 278 -15.38 5.94 -27.59
CA ILE A 278 -15.76 6.77 -28.76
C ILE A 278 -14.64 6.85 -29.82
N SER A 279 -13.38 6.67 -29.42
CA SER A 279 -12.19 6.79 -30.28
C SER A 279 -11.88 5.54 -31.13
N PHE A 280 -12.42 4.36 -30.78
CA PHE A 280 -12.12 3.12 -31.50
C PHE A 280 -12.55 3.17 -32.98
N ASP A 281 -11.67 2.69 -33.87
CA ASP A 281 -11.97 2.47 -35.29
C ASP A 281 -12.87 1.22 -35.43
N PHE A 282 -14.17 1.39 -35.27
CA PHE A 282 -15.19 0.34 -35.45
C PHE A 282 -15.60 0.12 -36.91
N GLY A 283 -14.80 0.55 -37.88
CA GLY A 283 -15.13 0.51 -39.31
C GLY A 283 -15.64 1.85 -39.85
N PRO A 284 -15.72 2.02 -41.19
CA PRO A 284 -16.03 3.29 -41.84
C PRO A 284 -17.38 3.90 -41.44
N SER A 285 -18.34 3.05 -41.07
CA SER A 285 -19.66 3.44 -40.56
C SER A 285 -19.89 3.00 -39.11
N GLY A 286 -18.87 2.45 -38.45
CA GLY A 286 -18.96 1.84 -37.13
C GLY A 286 -19.71 0.51 -37.09
N GLU A 287 -19.81 -0.18 -38.23
CA GLU A 287 -20.55 -1.45 -38.37
C GLU A 287 -20.10 -2.56 -37.41
N PHE A 288 -18.85 -2.53 -36.93
CA PHE A 288 -18.30 -3.53 -36.01
C PHE A 288 -18.48 -3.15 -34.53
N ALA A 289 -19.05 -1.98 -34.21
CA ALA A 289 -19.10 -1.47 -32.83
C ALA A 289 -19.91 -2.36 -31.88
N TYR A 290 -20.92 -3.07 -32.38
CA TYR A 290 -21.72 -4.01 -31.59
C TYR A 290 -20.91 -5.24 -31.09
N LEU A 291 -19.74 -5.51 -31.68
CA LEU A 291 -18.81 -6.55 -31.21
C LEU A 291 -18.01 -6.09 -29.99
N TYR A 292 -17.95 -4.78 -29.70
CA TYR A 292 -17.24 -4.24 -28.56
C TYR A 292 -17.85 -4.74 -27.25
N LYS A 293 -17.00 -5.10 -26.29
CA LYS A 293 -17.38 -5.73 -25.01
C LYS A 293 -18.14 -7.07 -25.12
N GLN A 294 -18.34 -7.61 -26.33
CA GLN A 294 -18.83 -8.98 -26.54
C GLN A 294 -17.67 -9.98 -26.58
N CYS A 295 -17.96 -11.24 -26.28
CA CYS A 295 -17.01 -12.34 -26.43
C CYS A 295 -17.70 -13.55 -27.05
N TYR A 296 -17.00 -14.25 -27.94
CA TYR A 296 -17.47 -15.41 -28.68
C TYR A 296 -16.54 -16.58 -28.42
N GLU A 297 -17.11 -17.75 -28.13
CA GLU A 297 -16.35 -18.93 -27.73
C GLU A 297 -16.45 -20.04 -28.77
N LEU A 298 -15.32 -20.72 -29.02
CA LEU A 298 -15.22 -21.92 -29.85
C LEU A 298 -14.59 -23.05 -29.01
N THR A 299 -15.38 -24.07 -28.72
CA THR A 299 -14.89 -25.27 -28.02
C THR A 299 -14.36 -26.29 -29.02
N THR A 300 -13.11 -26.72 -28.85
CA THR A 300 -12.51 -27.86 -29.55
C THR A 300 -12.45 -29.09 -28.64
N ASN A 301 -11.75 -30.13 -29.07
CA ASN A 301 -11.55 -31.34 -28.26
C ASN A 301 -10.69 -31.07 -27.01
N GLU A 302 -9.68 -30.20 -27.14
CA GLU A 302 -8.64 -29.96 -26.12
C GLU A 302 -8.78 -28.61 -25.43
N TYR A 303 -9.25 -27.58 -26.15
CA TYR A 303 -9.24 -26.19 -25.69
C TYR A 303 -10.59 -25.49 -25.92
N VAL A 304 -10.92 -24.54 -25.05
CA VAL A 304 -11.93 -23.51 -25.29
C VAL A 304 -11.19 -22.24 -25.71
N TYR A 305 -11.47 -21.76 -26.91
CA TYR A 305 -10.97 -20.47 -27.40
C TYR A 305 -12.02 -19.41 -27.17
N ARG A 306 -11.61 -18.23 -26.70
CA ARG A 306 -12.48 -17.08 -26.47
C ARG A 306 -11.91 -15.86 -27.19
N LEU A 307 -12.67 -15.35 -28.15
CA LEU A 307 -12.39 -14.11 -28.87
C LEU A 307 -13.26 -12.99 -28.29
N CYS A 308 -12.65 -11.95 -27.73
CA CYS A 308 -13.33 -10.73 -27.34
C CYS A 308 -12.89 -9.59 -28.28
N PRO A 309 -13.66 -9.26 -29.34
CA PRO A 309 -13.24 -8.28 -30.34
C PRO A 309 -12.86 -6.93 -29.74
N PHE A 310 -11.82 -6.31 -30.30
CA PHE A 310 -11.21 -5.07 -29.80
C PHE A 310 -10.59 -5.14 -28.40
N LYS A 311 -10.53 -6.33 -27.77
CA LYS A 311 -9.89 -6.54 -26.47
C LYS A 311 -8.74 -7.53 -26.56
N HIS A 312 -9.03 -8.83 -26.60
CA HIS A 312 -8.01 -9.89 -26.64
C HIS A 312 -8.60 -11.23 -27.09
N VAL A 313 -7.71 -12.19 -27.37
CA VAL A 313 -8.01 -13.60 -27.62
C VAL A 313 -7.36 -14.45 -26.53
N SER A 314 -8.08 -15.43 -25.99
CA SER A 314 -7.55 -16.38 -25.02
C SER A 314 -7.88 -17.82 -25.34
N GLN A 315 -7.05 -18.73 -24.84
CA GLN A 315 -7.19 -20.19 -24.95
C GLN A 315 -7.14 -20.78 -23.54
N GLN A 316 -8.11 -21.62 -23.20
CA GLN A 316 -8.15 -22.33 -21.92
C GLN A 316 -8.22 -23.84 -22.14
N PRO A 317 -7.41 -24.66 -21.44
CA PRO A 317 -7.53 -26.11 -21.49
C PRO A 317 -8.91 -26.58 -20.99
N LYS A 318 -9.57 -27.45 -21.75
CA LYS A 318 -10.90 -27.98 -21.41
C LYS A 318 -10.86 -28.96 -20.21
N LEU A 319 -9.72 -29.59 -19.99
CA LEU A 319 -9.46 -30.53 -18.89
C LEU A 319 -8.28 -30.02 -18.07
N GLY A 320 -8.35 -30.17 -16.74
CA GLY A 320 -7.23 -29.87 -15.83
C GLY A 320 -7.21 -28.46 -15.21
N GLY A 321 -8.24 -27.62 -15.43
CA GLY A 321 -8.41 -26.36 -14.68
C GLY A 321 -7.32 -25.30 -14.92
N GLY A 322 -6.55 -25.41 -16.01
CA GLY A 322 -5.47 -24.48 -16.33
C GLY A 322 -5.95 -23.04 -16.50
N SER A 323 -5.07 -22.10 -16.18
CA SER A 323 -5.31 -20.67 -16.42
C SER A 323 -5.43 -20.37 -17.92
N PRO A 324 -6.23 -19.36 -18.31
CA PRO A 324 -6.34 -18.96 -19.70
C PRO A 324 -5.03 -18.34 -20.19
N THR A 325 -4.50 -18.84 -21.30
CA THR A 325 -3.33 -18.31 -22.00
C THR A 325 -3.76 -17.20 -22.95
N ASN A 326 -3.07 -16.06 -22.96
CA ASN A 326 -3.36 -14.96 -23.88
C ASN A 326 -2.75 -15.27 -25.27
N LEU A 327 -3.59 -15.30 -26.30
CA LEU A 327 -3.17 -15.51 -27.70
C LEU A 327 -2.97 -14.20 -28.47
N GLY A 328 -3.22 -13.05 -27.84
CA GLY A 328 -2.98 -11.72 -28.37
C GLY A 328 -3.98 -10.70 -27.86
N THR A 329 -3.50 -9.49 -27.57
CA THR A 329 -4.28 -8.28 -27.31
C THR A 329 -4.56 -7.56 -28.62
N TRP A 330 -5.71 -6.89 -28.75
CA TRP A 330 -6.09 -6.16 -29.97
C TRP A 330 -5.04 -5.10 -30.34
N GLY A 331 -4.53 -5.19 -31.57
CA GLY A 331 -3.58 -4.22 -32.13
C GLY A 331 -4.24 -3.32 -33.18
N SER A 332 -4.58 -3.89 -34.33
CA SER A 332 -5.11 -3.12 -35.46
C SER A 332 -5.87 -3.95 -36.48
N TRP A 333 -6.57 -3.26 -37.38
CA TRP A 333 -7.06 -3.82 -38.63
C TRP A 333 -5.90 -4.19 -39.56
N ALA A 334 -5.98 -5.36 -40.19
CA ALA A 334 -4.92 -5.95 -41.01
C ALA A 334 -5.43 -6.64 -42.29
N GLY A 335 -6.62 -6.25 -42.78
CA GLY A 335 -7.07 -6.63 -44.11
C GLY A 335 -6.24 -5.98 -45.24
N PRO A 336 -6.34 -6.48 -46.48
CA PRO A 336 -5.63 -5.90 -47.63
C PRO A 336 -6.15 -4.49 -47.95
N GLU A 337 -5.39 -3.72 -48.74
CA GLU A 337 -5.68 -2.30 -49.02
C GLU A 337 -7.09 -2.02 -49.58
N HIS A 338 -7.68 -2.96 -50.31
CA HIS A 338 -9.05 -2.86 -50.85
C HIS A 338 -10.15 -3.28 -49.86
N ASP A 339 -9.80 -3.93 -48.74
CA ASP A 339 -10.73 -4.34 -47.68
C ASP A 339 -10.00 -4.43 -46.32
N LYS A 340 -9.53 -3.28 -45.82
CA LYS A 340 -8.79 -3.12 -44.55
C LYS A 340 -9.49 -3.83 -43.38
N PHE A 341 -10.82 -3.86 -43.39
CA PHE A 341 -11.66 -4.34 -42.29
C PHE A 341 -12.02 -5.82 -42.38
N SER A 342 -11.50 -6.55 -43.38
CA SER A 342 -11.69 -8.01 -43.49
C SER A 342 -10.87 -8.84 -42.49
N SER A 343 -9.92 -8.24 -41.77
CA SER A 343 -9.13 -8.95 -40.76
C SER A 343 -8.68 -8.08 -39.59
N MET A 344 -8.68 -8.66 -38.39
CA MET A 344 -8.26 -8.09 -37.13
C MET A 344 -6.98 -8.77 -36.63
N LYS A 345 -5.97 -7.98 -36.26
CA LYS A 345 -4.69 -8.48 -35.73
C LYS A 345 -4.64 -8.34 -34.21
N TYR A 346 -4.27 -9.42 -33.54
CA TYR A 346 -4.03 -9.48 -32.11
C TYR A 346 -2.57 -9.90 -31.87
N GLU A 347 -1.84 -9.12 -31.09
CA GLU A 347 -0.39 -9.25 -30.90
C GLU A 347 -0.06 -9.23 -29.41
N GLN A 348 1.23 -9.38 -29.05
CA GLN A 348 1.68 -9.28 -27.65
C GLN A 348 0.99 -10.28 -26.69
N GLY A 349 0.60 -11.46 -27.19
CA GLY A 349 0.12 -12.57 -26.35
C GLY A 349 1.25 -13.20 -25.53
N THR A 350 0.89 -14.17 -24.68
CA THR A 350 1.83 -14.85 -23.77
C THR A 350 3.03 -15.44 -24.54
N GLY A 351 4.24 -15.24 -24.02
CA GLY A 351 5.49 -15.71 -24.63
C GLY A 351 5.49 -17.21 -24.96
N CYS A 352 5.95 -17.55 -26.16
CA CYS A 352 6.00 -18.92 -26.66
C CYS A 352 7.38 -19.53 -26.41
N TRP A 353 7.45 -20.78 -25.92
CA TRP A 353 8.74 -21.45 -25.76
C TRP A 353 9.43 -21.62 -27.12
N GLN A 354 10.60 -20.99 -27.26
CA GLN A 354 11.39 -20.88 -28.51
C GLN A 354 10.66 -20.20 -29.69
N GLY A 355 9.52 -19.54 -29.48
CA GLY A 355 8.73 -18.90 -30.53
C GLY A 355 8.56 -17.39 -30.31
N PRO A 356 7.93 -16.67 -31.26
CA PRO A 356 7.50 -15.29 -31.03
C PRO A 356 6.44 -15.24 -29.92
N ASN A 357 6.16 -14.04 -29.39
CA ASN A 357 4.97 -13.82 -28.56
C ASN A 357 3.72 -14.28 -29.32
N ARG A 358 2.79 -14.94 -28.64
CA ARG A 358 1.58 -15.48 -29.29
C ARG A 358 0.82 -14.35 -29.99
N SER A 359 0.37 -14.62 -31.21
CA SER A 359 -0.41 -13.69 -32.00
C SER A 359 -1.58 -14.40 -32.66
N THR A 360 -2.69 -13.69 -32.87
CA THR A 360 -3.88 -14.22 -33.52
C THR A 360 -4.32 -13.28 -34.63
N THR A 361 -4.48 -13.81 -35.84
CA THR A 361 -5.17 -13.13 -36.94
C THR A 361 -6.60 -13.64 -36.97
N VAL A 362 -7.59 -12.75 -36.84
CA VAL A 362 -9.00 -13.09 -37.02
C VAL A 362 -9.43 -12.60 -38.39
N ARG A 363 -9.95 -13.49 -39.24
CA ARG A 363 -10.56 -13.15 -40.53
C ARG A 363 -12.06 -13.00 -40.34
N LEU A 364 -12.63 -11.92 -40.87
CA LEU A 364 -14.06 -11.64 -40.79
C LEU A 364 -14.77 -12.16 -42.04
N LEU A 365 -15.81 -12.96 -41.84
CA LEU A 365 -16.59 -13.59 -42.91
C LEU A 365 -18.04 -13.11 -42.85
N CYS A 366 -18.62 -12.79 -44.01
CA CYS A 366 -20.03 -12.40 -44.10
C CYS A 366 -20.97 -13.56 -43.67
N GLY A 367 -21.88 -13.30 -42.74
CA GLY A 367 -22.96 -14.22 -42.36
C GLY A 367 -24.15 -13.52 -41.72
N LYS A 368 -25.16 -14.30 -41.30
CA LYS A 368 -26.36 -13.76 -40.62
C LYS A 368 -26.16 -13.57 -39.13
N GLU A 369 -25.36 -14.44 -38.51
CA GLU A 369 -25.11 -14.49 -37.07
C GLU A 369 -23.64 -14.18 -36.78
N THR A 370 -23.34 -13.88 -35.51
CA THR A 370 -21.97 -13.61 -35.07
C THR A 370 -21.42 -14.79 -34.28
N MET A 371 -20.45 -15.51 -34.85
CA MET A 371 -19.86 -16.70 -34.22
C MET A 371 -18.46 -17.00 -34.76
N VAL A 372 -17.58 -17.53 -33.91
CA VAL A 372 -16.28 -18.06 -34.35
C VAL A 372 -16.54 -19.41 -35.02
N THR A 373 -16.20 -19.53 -36.31
CA THR A 373 -16.47 -20.72 -37.12
C THR A 373 -15.32 -21.71 -37.15
N SER A 374 -14.08 -21.22 -37.06
CA SER A 374 -12.87 -22.05 -37.07
C SER A 374 -11.73 -21.40 -36.28
N THR A 375 -10.79 -22.24 -35.83
CA THR A 375 -9.52 -21.84 -35.24
C THR A 375 -8.45 -22.85 -35.67
N THR A 376 -7.28 -22.35 -36.05
CA THR A 376 -6.14 -23.15 -36.53
C THR A 376 -4.83 -22.51 -36.06
N GLU A 377 -3.78 -23.31 -35.88
CA GLU A 377 -2.41 -22.84 -35.60
C GLU A 377 -1.55 -23.14 -36.85
N PRO A 378 -1.58 -22.30 -37.90
CA PRO A 378 -0.81 -22.53 -39.14
C PRO A 378 0.71 -22.49 -38.95
N SER A 379 1.20 -21.78 -37.94
CA SER A 379 2.60 -21.68 -37.54
C SER A 379 2.67 -21.65 -36.02
N ARG A 380 3.77 -22.13 -35.42
CA ARG A 380 3.87 -22.27 -33.95
C ARG A 380 3.64 -20.92 -33.25
N CYS A 381 2.63 -20.87 -32.37
CA CYS A 381 2.18 -19.70 -31.64
C CYS A 381 1.61 -18.55 -32.50
N GLU A 382 1.30 -18.81 -33.77
CA GLU A 382 0.54 -17.93 -34.65
C GLU A 382 -0.81 -18.59 -34.96
N TYR A 383 -1.89 -17.96 -34.51
CA TYR A 383 -3.25 -18.49 -34.62
C TYR A 383 -4.03 -17.78 -35.74
N LEU A 384 -4.84 -18.55 -36.46
CA LEU A 384 -5.78 -18.05 -37.45
C LEU A 384 -7.20 -18.48 -37.05
N MET A 385 -8.04 -17.50 -36.72
CA MET A 385 -9.46 -17.68 -36.41
C MET A 385 -10.33 -17.10 -37.53
N GLU A 386 -11.51 -17.67 -37.72
CA GLU A 386 -12.54 -17.11 -38.59
C GLU A 386 -13.76 -16.73 -37.75
N LEU A 387 -14.15 -15.45 -37.83
CA LEU A 387 -15.35 -14.91 -37.18
C LEU A 387 -16.38 -14.58 -38.26
N MET A 388 -17.47 -15.33 -38.29
CA MET A 388 -18.63 -14.98 -39.10
C MET A 388 -19.38 -13.81 -38.44
N THR A 389 -19.82 -12.83 -39.23
CA THR A 389 -20.53 -11.62 -38.76
C THR A 389 -21.33 -10.96 -39.90
N PRO A 390 -22.52 -10.38 -39.63
CA PRO A 390 -23.22 -9.53 -40.58
C PRO A 390 -22.46 -8.24 -40.96
N ALA A 391 -21.62 -7.70 -40.07
CA ALA A 391 -20.87 -6.48 -40.36
C ALA A 391 -19.79 -6.65 -41.46
N ALA A 392 -19.36 -7.89 -41.71
CA ALA A 392 -18.46 -8.22 -42.83
C ALA A 392 -19.20 -8.39 -44.18
N CYS A 393 -20.53 -8.30 -44.23
CA CYS A 393 -21.27 -8.37 -45.48
C CYS A 393 -21.16 -7.07 -46.28
N GLN A 394 -20.73 -7.19 -47.54
CA GLN A 394 -20.68 -6.09 -48.51
C GLN A 394 -22.04 -5.87 -49.17
N GLU A 395 -22.24 -4.72 -49.82
CA GLU A 395 -23.48 -4.43 -50.55
C GLU A 395 -23.63 -5.42 -51.73
N PRO A 396 -24.73 -6.18 -51.81
CA PRO A 396 -24.97 -7.08 -52.92
C PRO A 396 -25.17 -6.26 -54.21
N PRO A 397 -24.69 -6.74 -55.37
CA PRO A 397 -24.94 -6.07 -56.64
C PRO A 397 -26.46 -5.97 -56.90
N PRO A 398 -26.92 -4.90 -57.59
CA PRO A 398 -28.33 -4.75 -57.95
C PRO A 398 -28.79 -5.94 -58.78
N GLU A 399 -30.01 -6.42 -58.50
CA GLU A 399 -30.58 -7.53 -59.27
C GLU A 399 -30.75 -7.09 -60.74
N PRO A 400 -30.38 -7.95 -61.72
CA PRO A 400 -30.78 -7.71 -63.10
C PRO A 400 -32.32 -7.64 -63.15
N PRO A 401 -32.91 -6.81 -64.03
CA PRO A 401 -34.35 -6.74 -64.17
C PRO A 401 -34.88 -8.14 -64.44
N ALA A 402 -35.93 -8.55 -63.72
CA ALA A 402 -36.61 -9.81 -63.99
C ALA A 402 -37.02 -9.81 -65.47
N ASP A 403 -36.59 -10.82 -66.21
CA ASP A 403 -36.87 -10.92 -67.64
C ASP A 403 -38.38 -10.81 -67.86
N SER A 404 -38.76 -9.85 -68.71
CA SER A 404 -40.13 -9.71 -69.21
C SER A 404 -40.58 -11.06 -69.74
N ASP A 405 -41.80 -11.48 -69.37
CA ASP A 405 -42.48 -12.64 -69.97
C ASP A 405 -42.34 -12.60 -71.50
N HIS A 406 -41.46 -13.44 -72.04
CA HIS A 406 -41.39 -13.73 -73.46
C HIS A 406 -42.45 -14.79 -73.75
N ASP A 407 -43.68 -14.31 -73.86
CA ASP A 407 -44.86 -15.06 -74.30
C ASP A 407 -44.65 -15.44 -75.78
N GLU A 408 -44.07 -16.62 -76.05
CA GLU A 408 -43.91 -17.15 -77.41
C GLU A 408 -45.24 -17.66 -77.94
N LEU A 409 -45.67 -17.08 -79.08
CA LEU A 409 -47.02 -17.15 -79.65
C LEU A 409 -47.04 -17.97 -80.97
#